data_AF-A0A6H2A5J6-F1
#
_entry.id   AF-A0A6H2A5J6-F1
#
_cell.length_a   1.000
_cell.length_b   1.000
_cell.length_c   1.000
_cell.angle_alpha   90.00
_cell.angle_beta   90.00
_cell.angle_gamma   90.00
#
_symmetry.space_group_name_H-M   'P 1'
#
loop_
_entity.id
_entity.type
_entity.pdbx_description
1 polymer ?
#
loop_
_entity_poly.entity_id
_entity_poly.type
_entity_poly.pdbx_seq_one_letter_code
_entity_poly.pdbx_strand_id
1 'polypeptide(L)'
;MKKEYTKEERAAYYKALRERWQAAKNVGDEDEVKAVMMQHGLNFSFRSYMFVKMQMNALGLDGIPYVDAKTFMGWKENGFMVRKGEKSQIDGLTWIAINGKETEAPAEGESENHGFVMPKCYHLFHRTQVDAIA
;
A
#
# COMPACT_ATOMS: atom_id res chain seq x y z
N MET A 1 -26.25 4.61 0.88
CA MET A 1 -26.27 3.22 1.37
C MET A 1 -24.83 2.74 1.44
N LYS A 2 -24.29 2.38 2.60
CA LYS A 2 -22.95 1.77 2.67
C LYS A 2 -23.08 0.36 2.08
N LYS A 3 -22.28 0.02 1.08
CA LYS A 3 -22.24 -1.34 0.54
C LYS A 3 -21.69 -2.26 1.62
N GLU A 4 -22.51 -3.17 2.14
CA GLU A 4 -22.05 -4.19 3.07
C GLU A 4 -21.49 -5.36 2.26
N TYR A 5 -20.23 -5.69 2.50
CA TYR A 5 -19.59 -6.82 1.84
C TYR A 5 -19.92 -8.11 2.58
N THR A 6 -20.20 -9.18 1.84
CA THR A 6 -20.38 -10.51 2.43
C THR A 6 -19.06 -11.01 3.06
N LYS A 7 -19.14 -12.07 3.85
CA LYS A 7 -17.95 -12.69 4.44
C LYS A 7 -17.03 -13.26 3.34
N GLU A 8 -17.63 -13.81 2.29
CA GLU A 8 -16.95 -14.40 1.14
C GLU A 8 -16.25 -13.32 0.31
N GLU A 9 -16.91 -12.18 0.05
CA GLU A 9 -16.29 -11.06 -0.67
C GLU A 9 -15.08 -10.49 0.09
N ARG A 10 -15.20 -10.37 1.42
CA ARG A 10 -14.08 -9.96 2.27
C ARG A 10 -12.92 -10.96 2.25
N ALA A 11 -13.21 -12.26 2.34
CA ALA A 11 -12.19 -13.30 2.28
C ALA A 11 -11.47 -13.31 0.92
N ALA A 12 -12.23 -13.21 -0.19
CA ALA A 12 -11.69 -13.13 -1.54
C ALA A 12 -10.80 -11.89 -1.73
N TYR A 13 -11.24 -10.73 -1.22
CA TYR A 13 -10.45 -9.50 -1.24
C TYR A 13 -9.08 -9.68 -0.55
N TYR A 14 -9.06 -10.17 0.69
CA TYR A 14 -7.80 -10.38 1.40
C TYR A 14 -6.91 -11.45 0.78
N LYS A 15 -7.50 -12.51 0.21
CA LYS A 15 -6.76 -13.53 -0.54
C LYS A 15 -6.06 -12.92 -1.76
N ALA A 16 -6.78 -12.15 -2.58
CA ALA A 16 -6.23 -11.48 -3.76
C ALA A 16 -5.10 -10.51 -3.40
N LEU A 17 -5.21 -9.78 -2.28
CA LEU A 17 -4.13 -8.90 -1.81
C LEU A 17 -2.85 -9.68 -1.47
N ARG A 18 -3.00 -10.82 -0.78
CA ARG A 18 -1.86 -11.69 -0.44
C ARG A 18 -1.21 -12.25 -1.69
N GLU A 19 -1.98 -12.68 -2.67
CA GLU A 19 -1.47 -13.19 -3.94
C GLU A 19 -0.67 -12.12 -4.70
N ARG A 20 -1.21 -10.90 -4.83
CA ARG A 20 -0.49 -9.77 -5.44
C ARG A 20 0.79 -9.42 -4.69
N TRP A 21 0.77 -9.46 -3.35
CA TRP A 21 1.95 -9.23 -2.52
C TRP A 21 3.03 -10.29 -2.72
N GLN A 22 2.63 -11.57 -2.84
CA GLN A 22 3.59 -12.65 -3.11
C GLN A 22 4.16 -12.55 -4.53
N ALA A 23 3.37 -12.15 -5.52
CA ALA A 23 3.84 -11.92 -6.87
C ALA A 23 4.97 -10.86 -6.91
N ALA A 24 4.86 -9.81 -6.08
CA ALA A 24 5.89 -8.76 -5.98
C ALA A 24 7.21 -9.22 -5.32
N LYS A 25 7.29 -10.43 -4.74
CA LYS A 25 8.51 -10.92 -4.07
C LYS A 25 9.66 -11.19 -5.04
N ASN A 26 9.33 -11.68 -6.23
CA ASN A 26 10.32 -12.31 -7.12
C ASN A 26 10.48 -11.52 -8.43
N VAL A 27 10.14 -10.23 -8.40
CA VAL A 27 10.17 -9.37 -9.59
C VAL A 27 11.24 -8.31 -9.36
N GLY A 28 12.21 -8.23 -10.24
CA GLY A 28 13.30 -7.25 -10.18
C GLY A 28 14.50 -7.69 -9.34
N ASP A 29 15.52 -6.84 -9.35
CA ASP A 29 16.75 -7.00 -8.57
C ASP A 29 16.63 -6.21 -7.25
N GLU A 30 16.82 -6.90 -6.12
CA GLU A 30 16.67 -6.29 -4.79
C GLU A 30 17.73 -5.23 -4.51
N ASP A 31 18.96 -5.41 -5.01
CA ASP A 31 20.06 -4.49 -4.75
C ASP A 31 19.93 -3.22 -5.60
N GLU A 32 19.49 -3.35 -6.86
CA GLU A 32 19.16 -2.19 -7.70
C GLU A 32 18.04 -1.35 -7.08
N VAL A 33 16.98 -1.99 -6.60
CA VAL A 33 15.86 -1.29 -5.97
C VAL A 33 16.29 -0.61 -4.67
N LYS A 34 17.10 -1.28 -3.84
CA LYS A 34 17.66 -0.66 -2.62
C LYS A 34 18.51 0.57 -2.96
N ALA A 35 19.34 0.50 -4.01
CA ALA A 35 20.15 1.63 -4.44
C ALA A 35 19.29 2.83 -4.87
N VAL A 36 18.26 2.59 -5.68
CA VAL A 36 17.30 3.63 -6.10
C VAL A 36 16.59 4.23 -4.88
N MET A 37 16.14 3.39 -3.95
CA MET A 37 15.47 3.86 -2.75
C MET A 37 16.38 4.74 -1.88
N MET A 38 17.64 4.33 -1.70
CA MET A 38 18.63 5.12 -0.98
C MET A 38 18.90 6.47 -1.67
N GLN A 39 19.07 6.48 -2.99
CA GLN A 39 19.30 7.71 -3.77
C GLN A 39 18.16 8.73 -3.63
N HIS A 40 16.93 8.27 -3.46
CA HIS A 40 15.74 9.13 -3.33
C HIS A 40 15.27 9.32 -1.88
N GLY A 41 16.04 8.88 -0.88
CA GLY A 41 15.69 9.03 0.53
C GLY A 41 14.43 8.24 0.94
N LEU A 42 14.15 7.13 0.26
CA LEU A 42 12.98 6.29 0.51
C LEU A 42 13.30 5.17 1.50
N ASN A 43 12.42 4.97 2.48
CA ASN A 43 12.51 3.89 3.46
C ASN A 43 11.28 2.98 3.42
N PHE A 44 11.13 2.24 2.33
CA PHE A 44 10.09 1.23 2.14
C PHE A 44 10.70 -0.18 2.05
N SER A 45 9.87 -1.22 2.06
CA SER A 45 10.37 -2.57 1.74
C SER A 45 10.52 -2.74 0.22
N PHE A 46 11.47 -3.57 -0.22
CA PHE A 46 11.61 -4.00 -1.63
C PHE A 46 10.26 -4.46 -2.22
N ARG A 47 9.53 -5.28 -1.46
CA ARG A 47 8.26 -5.83 -1.91
C ARG A 47 7.16 -4.75 -2.04
N SER A 48 7.12 -3.77 -1.15
CA SER A 48 6.22 -2.61 -1.28
C SER A 48 6.54 -1.80 -2.53
N TYR A 49 7.83 -1.56 -2.79
CA TYR A 49 8.31 -0.89 -3.99
C TYR A 49 7.86 -1.62 -5.26
N MET A 50 8.13 -2.93 -5.34
CA MET A 50 7.77 -3.75 -6.49
C MET A 50 6.26 -3.87 -6.69
N PHE A 51 5.49 -3.93 -5.60
CA PHE A 51 4.02 -3.94 -5.66
C PHE A 51 3.46 -2.71 -6.38
N VAL A 52 4.01 -1.52 -6.10
CA VAL A 52 3.64 -0.28 -6.77
C VAL A 52 4.20 -0.25 -8.20
N LYS A 53 5.46 -0.64 -8.41
CA LYS A 53 6.11 -0.65 -9.73
C LYS A 53 5.36 -1.52 -10.74
N MET A 54 4.91 -2.70 -10.34
CA MET A 54 4.14 -3.60 -11.21
C MET A 54 2.83 -2.95 -11.69
N GLN A 55 2.14 -2.21 -10.82
CA GLN A 55 0.91 -1.49 -11.20
C GLN A 55 1.21 -0.33 -12.15
N MET A 56 2.27 0.45 -11.87
CA MET A 56 2.71 1.52 -12.78
C MET A 56 3.02 0.95 -14.17
N ASN A 57 3.81 -0.13 -14.24
CA ASN A 57 4.15 -0.78 -15.51
C ASN A 57 2.90 -1.31 -16.24
N ALA A 58 1.96 -1.94 -15.52
CA ALA A 58 0.72 -2.44 -16.11
C ALA A 58 -0.19 -1.33 -16.67
N LEU A 59 -0.09 -0.12 -16.11
CA LEU A 59 -0.79 1.07 -16.58
C LEU A 59 0.00 1.86 -17.64
N GLY A 60 1.20 1.42 -18.00
CA GLY A 60 2.10 2.15 -18.90
C GLY A 60 2.64 3.46 -18.31
N LEU A 61 2.67 3.56 -16.97
CA LEU A 61 3.18 4.73 -16.25
C LEU A 61 4.68 4.57 -15.98
N ASP A 62 5.43 5.63 -16.27
CA ASP A 62 6.87 5.70 -16.04
C ASP A 62 7.22 6.19 -14.63
N GLY A 63 8.51 6.28 -14.31
CA GLY A 63 8.97 6.83 -13.04
C GLY A 63 9.21 5.82 -11.91
N ILE A 64 9.41 6.38 -10.72
CA ILE A 64 9.91 5.72 -9.53
C ILE A 64 8.77 5.63 -8.49
N PRO A 65 8.39 4.42 -8.03
CA PRO A 65 7.46 4.24 -6.93
C PRO A 65 7.79 5.12 -5.73
N TYR A 66 6.75 5.69 -5.10
CA TYR A 66 6.86 6.60 -3.94
C TYR A 66 7.54 7.95 -4.20
N VAL A 67 8.19 8.15 -5.35
CA VAL A 67 8.59 9.47 -5.87
C VAL A 67 7.50 10.02 -6.79
N ASP A 68 7.18 9.28 -7.85
CA ASP A 68 6.21 9.67 -8.88
C ASP A 68 4.82 9.10 -8.63
N ALA A 69 4.64 8.31 -7.57
CA ALA A 69 3.35 7.79 -7.12
C ALA A 69 3.19 7.99 -5.60
N LYS A 70 2.40 9.00 -5.20
CA LYS A 70 2.22 9.39 -3.80
C LYS A 70 0.74 9.39 -3.40
N THR A 71 0.48 9.36 -2.10
CA THR A 71 -0.88 9.57 -1.59
C THR A 71 -1.32 11.00 -1.90
N PHE A 72 -2.63 11.26 -1.82
CA PHE A 72 -3.15 12.63 -1.96
C PHE A 72 -2.44 13.63 -1.04
N MET A 73 -2.28 13.27 0.24
CA MET A 73 -1.56 14.10 1.22
C MET A 73 -0.08 14.24 0.88
N GLY A 74 0.56 13.15 0.44
CA GLY A 74 1.96 13.18 0.03
C GLY A 74 2.19 14.15 -1.14
N TRP A 75 1.28 14.22 -2.11
CA TRP A 75 1.37 15.25 -3.16
C TRP A 75 1.19 16.66 -2.63
N LYS A 76 0.18 16.88 -1.76
CA LYS A 76 -0.10 18.18 -1.15
C LYS A 76 1.09 18.73 -0.38
N GLU A 77 1.76 17.89 0.40
CA GLU A 77 2.97 18.23 1.16
C GLU A 77 4.16 18.59 0.26
N ASN A 78 4.15 18.13 -1.00
CA ASN A 78 5.16 18.41 -2.01
C ASN A 78 4.77 19.57 -2.94
N GLY A 79 3.71 20.32 -2.63
CA GLY A 79 3.28 21.46 -3.44
C GLY A 79 2.47 21.09 -4.69
N PHE A 80 1.88 19.89 -4.73
CA PHE A 80 1.03 19.44 -5.84
C PHE A 80 -0.36 19.05 -5.36
N MET A 81 -1.36 19.18 -6.22
CA MET A 81 -2.74 18.80 -5.95
C MET A 81 -3.23 17.81 -7.00
N VAL A 82 -3.89 16.74 -6.56
CA VAL A 82 -4.57 15.82 -7.47
C VAL A 82 -5.70 16.56 -8.19
N ARG A 83 -5.75 16.44 -9.52
CA ARG A 83 -6.77 17.12 -10.33
C ARG A 83 -8.17 16.70 -9.94
N LYS A 84 -9.10 17.64 -10.02
CA LYS A 84 -10.50 17.41 -9.66
C LYS A 84 -11.10 16.30 -10.55
N GLY A 85 -11.64 15.27 -9.92
CA GLY A 85 -12.29 14.15 -10.60
C GLY A 85 -11.39 12.96 -10.90
N GLU A 86 -10.07 13.09 -10.71
CA GLU A 86 -9.14 11.96 -10.82
C GLU A 86 -9.41 10.92 -9.74
N LYS A 87 -9.32 9.65 -10.12
CA LYS A 87 -9.40 8.51 -9.20
C LYS A 87 -8.02 7.90 -9.03
N SER A 88 -7.76 7.34 -7.86
CA SER A 88 -6.54 6.56 -7.62
C SER A 88 -6.48 5.39 -8.59
N GLN A 89 -5.36 5.25 -9.27
CA GLN A 89 -5.12 4.13 -10.20
C GLN A 89 -4.15 3.09 -9.63
N ILE A 90 -3.43 3.45 -8.57
CA ILE A 90 -2.41 2.61 -7.96
C ILE A 90 -2.74 2.41 -6.49
N ASP A 91 -2.55 1.19 -5.99
CA ASP A 91 -2.63 0.90 -4.57
C ASP A 91 -1.22 0.64 -4.00
N GLY A 92 -0.97 1.14 -2.80
CA GLY A 92 0.08 0.62 -1.94
C GLY A 92 -0.49 -0.39 -0.95
N LEU A 93 0.35 -1.28 -0.44
CA LEU A 93 -0.03 -2.29 0.54
C LEU A 93 0.82 -2.16 1.81
N THR A 94 0.16 -2.16 2.96
CA THR A 94 0.80 -2.21 4.29
C THR A 94 0.17 -3.32 5.13
N TRP A 95 0.85 -3.73 6.19
CA TRP A 95 0.41 -4.77 7.11
C TRP A 95 0.16 -4.13 8.48
N ILE A 96 -1.10 -4.16 8.93
CA ILE A 96 -1.50 -3.58 10.21
C ILE A 96 -1.73 -4.70 11.23
N ALA A 97 -1.18 -4.54 12.42
CA ALA A 97 -1.52 -5.41 13.54
C ALA A 97 -2.92 -5.04 14.04
N ILE A 98 -3.80 -6.04 14.16
CA ILE A 98 -5.07 -5.92 14.85
C ILE A 98 -4.91 -6.64 16.17
N ASN A 99 -4.72 -5.86 17.22
CA ASN A 99 -4.91 -6.36 18.58
C ASN A 99 -6.41 -6.55 18.78
N GLY A 100 -6.82 -7.73 19.26
CA GLY A 100 -8.20 -7.92 19.72
C GLY A 100 -8.51 -6.85 20.76
N LYS A 101 -9.75 -6.33 20.77
CA LYS A 101 -10.22 -5.55 21.92
C LYS A 101 -10.02 -6.42 23.15
N GLU A 102 -9.35 -5.89 24.18
CA GLU A 102 -9.34 -6.47 25.51
C GLU A 102 -10.79 -6.58 25.99
N THR A 103 -11.39 -7.75 25.83
CA THR A 103 -12.61 -8.13 26.54
C THR A 103 -12.16 -8.88 27.78
N GLU A 104 -12.03 -8.13 28.87
CA GLU A 104 -11.97 -8.59 30.26
C GLU A 104 -10.78 -9.51 30.61
N ALA A 105 -10.38 -9.45 31.88
CA ALA A 105 -9.08 -9.92 32.35
C ALA A 105 -8.83 -11.42 32.04
N PRO A 106 -7.62 -11.80 31.61
CA PRO A 106 -7.27 -13.21 31.45
C PRO A 106 -7.30 -13.90 32.81
N ALA A 107 -8.02 -15.02 32.89
CA ALA A 107 -7.83 -15.98 33.97
C ALA A 107 -6.39 -16.49 33.93
N GLU A 108 -5.75 -16.60 35.10
CA GLU A 108 -4.38 -17.07 35.24
C GLU A 108 -4.19 -18.41 34.52
N GLY A 109 -3.36 -18.43 33.47
CA GLY A 109 -2.85 -19.67 32.86
C GLY A 109 -2.91 -19.80 31.35
N GLU A 110 -3.51 -18.89 30.59
CA GLU A 110 -3.54 -18.98 29.11
C GLU A 110 -2.59 -18.01 28.40
N SER A 111 -1.75 -18.57 27.56
CA SER A 111 -0.68 -17.93 26.79
C SER A 111 -1.20 -16.94 25.75
N GLU A 112 -0.58 -15.77 25.72
CA GLU A 112 -0.39 -14.84 24.60
C GLU A 112 -1.63 -14.41 23.81
N ASN A 113 -2.01 -13.14 24.01
CA ASN A 113 -2.82 -12.34 23.09
C ASN A 113 -2.23 -12.37 21.67
N HIS A 114 -2.60 -13.37 20.85
CA HIS A 114 -2.18 -13.47 19.46
C HIS A 114 -2.95 -12.45 18.61
N GLY A 115 -2.48 -11.20 18.60
CA GLY A 115 -2.88 -10.23 17.59
C GLY A 115 -2.59 -10.80 16.18
N PHE A 116 -3.50 -10.58 15.23
CA PHE A 116 -3.29 -11.01 13.84
C PHE A 116 -2.96 -9.81 12.96
N VAL A 117 -2.11 -10.03 11.95
CA VAL A 117 -1.74 -8.98 11.00
C VAL A 117 -2.61 -9.07 9.75
N MET A 118 -3.17 -7.94 9.34
CA MET A 118 -4.06 -7.85 8.20
C MET A 118 -3.50 -6.89 7.15
N PRO A 119 -3.57 -7.23 5.85
CA PRO A 119 -3.15 -6.31 4.81
C PRO A 119 -4.17 -5.18 4.69
N LYS A 120 -3.68 -3.95 4.56
CA LYS A 120 -4.45 -2.73 4.33
C LYS A 120 -3.92 -2.03 3.08
N CYS A 121 -4.81 -1.76 2.13
CA CYS A 121 -4.47 -0.93 0.97
C CYS A 121 -4.57 0.55 1.30
N TYR A 122 -3.74 1.35 0.64
CA TYR A 122 -3.88 2.79 0.57
C TYR A 122 -3.73 3.24 -0.89
N HIS A 123 -4.29 4.39 -1.20
CA HIS A 123 -4.45 4.87 -2.56
C HIS A 123 -3.33 5.85 -2.96
N LEU A 124 -2.77 5.62 -4.14
CA LEU A 124 -1.68 6.37 -4.73
C LEU A 124 -2.09 6.96 -6.08
N PHE A 125 -1.69 8.21 -6.29
CA PHE A 125 -1.88 8.96 -7.52
C PHE A 125 -0.53 9.15 -8.20
N HIS A 126 -0.48 8.93 -9.50
CA HIS A 126 0.73 9.17 -10.28
C HIS A 126 0.95 10.66 -10.54
N ARG A 127 2.19 11.09 -10.79
CA ARG A 127 2.53 12.49 -11.13
C ARG A 127 1.74 13.05 -12.32
N THR A 128 1.25 12.18 -13.22
CA THR A 128 0.44 12.58 -14.37
C THR A 128 -0.98 13.02 -13.98
N GLN A 129 -1.39 12.79 -12.73
CA GLN A 129 -2.73 13.11 -12.19
C GLN A 129 -2.73 14.36 -11.31
N VAL A 130 -1.60 15.07 -11.19
CA VAL A 130 -1.45 16.20 -10.28
C VAL A 130 -0.98 17.45 -11.01
N ASP A 131 -1.37 18.62 -10.49
CA ASP A 131 -0.89 19.93 -10.93
C ASP A 131 -0.21 20.64 -9.76
N ALA A 132 0.70 21.57 -10.05
CA ALA A 132 1.33 22.39 -9.01
C ALA A 132 0.27 23.27 -8.31
N ILE A 133 0.40 23.39 -6.98
CA ILE A 133 -0.38 24.35 -6.19
C ILE A 133 0.25 25.72 -6.41
N ALA A 134 -0.52 26.63 -7.02
CA ALA A 134 -0.16 28.04 -7.15
C ALA A 134 -0.22 28.77 -5.80
#